data_AF-A0A661AS35-F1
#
_entry.id   AF-A0A661AS35-F1
#
_cell.length_a   1.000
_cell.length_b   1.000
_cell.length_c   1.000
_cell.angle_alpha   90.00
_cell.angle_beta   90.00
_cell.angle_gamma   90.00
#
_symmetry.space_group_name_H-M   'P 1'
#
loop_
_entity.id
_entity.type
_entity.pdbx_description
1 polymer ?
#
loop_
_entity_poly.entity_id
_entity_poly.type
_entity_poly.pdbx_seq_one_letter_code
_entity_poly.pdbx_strand_id
1 'polypeptide(L)'
;MLSSFFRDARSWCYGRSPYLRAVLLLFFAYIGVRHILDSRYNSIFFGLNLGIHECGHFAFGLLGEFIGIAGGSIMQCLIPILSIGMFYKQRDFFAIAIAFGWLATNLFYVATYIADARAMALPLVSPFGAECVHDWNYLLGRMGILEWDGTIAFFVRVIAVGCVAVCLASGGWLLKNMLYYEDAEE
;
A
#
# COMPACT_ATOMS: atom_id res chain seq x y z
N MET A 1 7.42 19.89 16.80
CA MET A 1 6.71 19.38 15.60
C MET A 1 6.24 17.94 15.79
N LEU A 2 7.12 16.98 16.11
CA LEU A 2 6.69 15.60 16.42
C LEU A 2 5.82 15.52 17.69
N SER A 3 6.20 16.26 18.74
CA SER A 3 5.46 16.32 20.01
C SER A 3 4.07 16.95 19.90
N SER A 4 3.87 17.88 18.97
CA SER A 4 2.55 18.47 18.67
C SER A 4 1.69 17.48 17.90
N PHE A 5 2.25 16.73 16.94
CA PHE A 5 1.53 15.70 16.20
C PHE A 5 0.96 14.61 17.14
N PHE A 6 1.77 14.03 18.03
CA PHE A 6 1.28 13.01 18.95
C PHE A 6 0.24 13.54 19.95
N ARG A 7 0.36 14.81 20.34
CA ARG A 7 -0.64 15.47 21.20
C ARG A 7 -1.97 15.61 20.47
N ASP A 8 -1.92 16.06 19.23
CA ASP A 8 -3.08 16.22 18.34
C ASP A 8 -3.76 14.88 18.03
N ALA A 9 -2.96 13.83 17.79
CA ALA A 9 -3.48 12.49 17.54
C ALA A 9 -4.14 11.90 18.79
N ARG A 10 -3.58 12.14 19.98
CA ARG A 10 -4.18 11.73 21.25
C ARG A 10 -5.48 12.48 21.51
N SER A 11 -5.50 13.80 21.36
CA SER A 11 -6.72 14.59 21.59
C SER A 11 -7.82 14.21 20.59
N TRP A 12 -7.47 13.83 19.37
CA TRP A 12 -8.42 13.34 18.38
C TRP A 12 -9.11 12.03 18.78
N CYS A 13 -8.51 11.22 19.66
CA CYS A 13 -9.10 9.97 20.14
C CYS A 13 -10.29 10.17 21.08
N TYR A 14 -10.40 11.36 21.70
CA TYR A 14 -11.47 11.68 22.64
C TYR A 14 -12.85 11.59 21.96
N GLY A 15 -13.79 10.86 22.57
CA GLY A 15 -15.14 10.63 22.03
C GLY A 15 -15.20 9.79 20.75
N ARG A 16 -14.13 9.06 20.38
CA ARG A 16 -14.11 8.17 19.20
C ARG A 16 -14.24 6.72 19.61
N SER A 17 -15.19 6.02 18.97
CA SER A 17 -15.39 4.58 19.21
C SER A 17 -14.23 3.70 18.68
N PRO A 18 -13.68 2.78 19.49
CA PRO A 18 -12.58 1.91 19.09
C PRO A 18 -13.02 0.67 18.31
N TYR A 19 -14.26 0.21 18.44
CA TYR A 19 -14.66 -1.15 18.03
C TYR A 19 -14.52 -1.41 16.52
N LEU A 20 -15.09 -0.55 15.66
CA LEU A 20 -14.96 -0.70 14.21
C LEU A 20 -13.50 -0.56 13.74
N ARG A 21 -12.75 0.32 14.41
CA ARG A 21 -11.33 0.56 14.14
C ARG A 21 -10.49 -0.66 14.51
N ALA A 22 -10.82 -1.35 15.60
CA ALA A 22 -10.18 -2.60 16.00
C ALA A 22 -10.42 -3.70 14.96
N VAL A 23 -11.65 -3.86 14.48
CA VAL A 23 -11.98 -4.80 13.40
C VAL A 23 -11.16 -4.50 12.14
N LEU A 24 -11.10 -3.23 11.73
CA LEU A 24 -10.32 -2.83 10.56
C LEU A 24 -8.82 -3.09 10.75
N LEU A 25 -8.28 -2.82 11.93
CA LEU A 25 -6.87 -3.06 12.23
C LEU A 25 -6.53 -4.55 12.24
N LEU A 26 -7.40 -5.39 12.81
CA LEU A 26 -7.27 -6.85 12.78
C LEU A 26 -7.34 -7.39 11.36
N PHE A 27 -8.19 -6.82 10.52
CA PHE A 27 -8.24 -7.14 9.10
C PHE A 27 -6.91 -6.82 8.40
N PHE A 28 -6.32 -5.65 8.67
CA PHE A 28 -4.99 -5.30 8.13
C PHE A 28 -3.86 -6.19 8.68
N ALA A 29 -3.95 -6.62 9.94
CA ALA A 29 -3.01 -7.60 10.50
C ALA A 29 -3.12 -8.95 9.78
N TYR A 30 -4.34 -9.44 9.56
CA TYR A 30 -4.61 -10.67 8.83
C TYR A 30 -4.04 -10.62 7.41
N ILE A 31 -4.38 -9.60 6.61
CA ILE A 31 -3.87 -9.52 5.23
C ILE A 31 -2.35 -9.34 5.20
N GLY A 32 -1.78 -8.61 6.16
CA GLY A 32 -0.33 -8.44 6.29
C GLY A 32 0.38 -9.78 6.51
N VAL A 33 -0.12 -10.60 7.44
CA VAL A 33 0.40 -11.95 7.67
C VAL A 33 0.26 -12.82 6.42
N ARG A 34 -0.89 -12.78 5.75
CA ARG A 34 -1.10 -13.54 4.50
C ARG A 34 -0.09 -13.17 3.41
N HIS A 35 0.17 -11.88 3.21
CA HIS A 35 1.17 -11.41 2.23
C HIS A 35 2.63 -11.77 2.61
N ILE A 36 2.94 -11.88 3.91
CA ILE A 36 4.26 -12.31 4.39
C ILE A 36 4.45 -13.82 4.16
N LEU A 37 3.42 -14.62 4.44
CA LEU A 37 3.48 -16.08 4.32
C LEU A 37 3.40 -16.57 2.87
N ASP A 38 2.69 -15.84 2.01
CA ASP A 38 2.52 -16.18 0.60
C ASP A 38 2.74 -14.95 -0.26
N SER A 39 3.82 -14.97 -1.05
CA SER A 39 4.15 -13.87 -1.96
C SER A 39 3.11 -13.68 -3.06
N ARG A 40 2.38 -14.72 -3.45
CA ARG A 40 1.35 -14.67 -4.49
C ARG A 40 -0.05 -14.41 -3.95
N TYR A 41 -0.20 -14.24 -2.64
CA TYR A 41 -1.49 -13.90 -2.04
C TYR A 41 -1.99 -12.56 -2.55
N ASN A 42 -3.24 -12.55 -3.03
CA ASN A 42 -3.98 -11.35 -3.40
C ASN A 42 -5.09 -11.12 -2.37
N SER A 43 -5.08 -9.94 -1.75
CA SER A 43 -6.16 -9.52 -0.86
C SER A 43 -7.38 -9.01 -1.64
N ILE A 44 -8.46 -8.67 -0.94
CA ILE A 44 -9.65 -8.06 -1.55
C ILE A 44 -9.35 -6.74 -2.27
N PHE A 45 -8.21 -6.10 -1.97
CA PHE A 45 -7.78 -4.86 -2.63
C PHE A 45 -7.18 -5.08 -4.02
N PHE A 46 -6.93 -6.34 -4.42
CA PHE A 46 -6.26 -6.64 -5.69
C PHE A 46 -6.95 -5.98 -6.89
N GLY A 47 -8.28 -6.14 -7.03
CA GLY A 47 -9.01 -5.55 -8.14
C GLY A 47 -8.97 -4.02 -8.16
N LEU A 48 -9.05 -3.39 -6.98
CA LEU A 48 -8.94 -1.94 -6.85
C LEU A 48 -7.54 -1.44 -7.25
N ASN A 49 -6.50 -2.07 -6.69
CA ASN A 49 -5.11 -1.71 -6.96
C ASN A 49 -4.78 -1.90 -8.44
N LEU A 50 -5.25 -3.00 -9.03
CA LEU A 50 -5.09 -3.28 -10.46
C LEU A 50 -5.81 -2.25 -11.33
N GLY A 51 -7.04 -1.87 -10.99
CA GLY A 51 -7.73 -0.79 -11.71
C GLY A 51 -6.97 0.54 -11.68
N ILE A 52 -6.38 0.89 -10.53
CA ILE A 52 -5.54 2.09 -10.40
C ILE A 52 -4.23 1.94 -11.20
N HIS A 53 -3.64 0.75 -11.21
CA HIS A 53 -2.45 0.42 -11.98
C HIS A 53 -2.68 0.67 -13.47
N GLU A 54 -3.75 0.12 -14.02
CA GLU A 54 -4.07 0.26 -15.44
C GLU A 54 -4.31 1.72 -15.81
N CYS A 55 -5.05 2.46 -14.97
CA CYS A 55 -5.22 3.91 -15.13
C CYS A 55 -3.88 4.66 -15.14
N GLY A 56 -2.86 4.13 -14.45
CA GLY A 56 -1.51 4.69 -14.41
C GLY A 56 -0.84 4.65 -15.78
N HIS A 57 -0.98 3.54 -16.51
CA HIS A 57 -0.47 3.48 -17.88
C HIS A 57 -1.07 4.56 -18.78
N PHE A 58 -2.39 4.78 -18.68
CA PHE A 58 -3.06 5.84 -19.45
C PHE A 58 -2.61 7.24 -19.03
N ALA A 59 -2.54 7.51 -17.73
CA ALA A 59 -2.19 8.83 -17.20
C ALA A 59 -0.74 9.22 -17.55
N PHE A 60 0.18 8.27 -17.48
CA PHE A 60 1.61 8.50 -17.68
C PHE A 60 2.09 8.22 -19.10
N GLY A 61 1.26 7.60 -19.97
CA GLY A 61 1.62 7.26 -21.35
C GLY A 61 2.02 8.46 -22.21
N LEU A 62 1.46 9.65 -21.93
CA LEU A 62 1.82 10.89 -22.62
C LEU A 62 3.27 11.35 -22.36
N LEU A 63 3.92 10.82 -21.32
CA LEU A 63 5.30 11.14 -20.94
C LEU A 63 6.34 10.21 -21.60
N GLY A 64 5.90 9.33 -22.49
CA GLY A 64 6.73 8.37 -23.21
C GLY A 64 6.60 6.94 -22.68
N GLU A 65 6.97 5.97 -23.51
CA GLU A 65 6.72 4.53 -23.28
C GLU A 65 7.25 4.03 -21.93
N PHE A 66 8.51 4.35 -21.59
CA PHE A 66 9.11 3.88 -20.33
C PHE A 66 8.36 4.39 -19.10
N ILE A 67 7.98 5.69 -19.10
CA ILE A 67 7.23 6.29 -17.99
C ILE A 67 5.77 5.81 -18.01
N GLY A 68 5.18 5.58 -19.19
CA GLY A 68 3.86 4.97 -19.33
C GLY A 68 3.79 3.58 -18.71
N ILE A 69 4.76 2.72 -19.00
CA ILE A 69 4.84 1.37 -18.42
C ILE A 69 5.13 1.44 -16.91
N ALA A 70 6.07 2.29 -16.46
CA ALA A 70 6.28 2.51 -15.03
C ALA A 70 5.04 3.10 -14.33
N GLY A 71 4.20 3.82 -15.08
CA GLY A 71 3.03 4.55 -14.64
C GLY A 71 2.04 3.72 -13.85
N GLY A 72 1.86 2.44 -14.18
CA GLY A 72 0.95 1.59 -13.43
C GLY A 72 1.41 1.34 -12.00
N SER A 73 2.66 0.90 -11.83
CA SER A 73 3.25 0.72 -10.49
C SER A 73 3.41 2.04 -9.74
N ILE A 74 3.71 3.14 -10.43
CA ILE A 74 3.79 4.48 -9.84
C ILE A 74 2.42 4.90 -9.29
N MET A 75 1.36 4.81 -10.10
CA MET A 75 0.07 5.35 -9.71
C MET A 75 -0.57 4.55 -8.57
N GLN A 76 -0.51 3.21 -8.61
CA GLN A 76 -1.08 2.39 -7.54
C GLN A 76 -0.42 2.64 -6.17
N CYS A 77 0.86 3.01 -6.14
CA CYS A 77 1.55 3.43 -4.92
C CYS A 77 1.32 4.90 -4.57
N LEU A 78 1.19 5.77 -5.57
CA LEU A 78 1.00 7.21 -5.38
C LEU A 78 -0.36 7.54 -4.73
N ILE A 79 -1.43 6.85 -5.11
CA ILE A 79 -2.76 7.10 -4.57
C ILE A 79 -2.84 6.93 -3.04
N PRO A 80 -2.37 5.82 -2.42
CA PRO A 80 -2.36 5.73 -0.96
C PRO A 80 -1.40 6.75 -0.32
N ILE A 81 -0.29 7.12 -0.97
CA ILE A 81 0.61 8.19 -0.47
C ILE A 81 -0.10 9.55 -0.44
N LEU A 82 -0.82 9.91 -1.50
CA LEU A 82 -1.63 11.14 -1.53
C LEU A 82 -2.76 11.09 -0.49
N SER A 83 -3.34 9.91 -0.26
CA SER A 83 -4.36 9.70 0.77
C SER A 83 -3.81 9.96 2.18
N ILE A 84 -2.57 9.57 2.47
CA ILE A 84 -1.88 9.91 3.74
C ILE A 84 -1.82 11.43 3.91
N GLY A 85 -1.39 12.17 2.88
CA GLY A 85 -1.33 13.64 2.93
C GLY A 85 -2.70 14.30 3.08
N MET A 86 -3.73 13.76 2.41
CA MET A 86 -5.10 14.22 2.54
C MET A 86 -5.64 14.00 3.96
N PHE A 87 -5.47 12.81 4.54
CA PHE A 87 -5.94 12.50 5.90
C PHE A 87 -5.15 13.26 6.97
N TYR A 88 -3.88 13.56 6.73
CA TYR A 88 -3.10 14.47 7.56
C TYR A 88 -3.74 15.87 7.60
N LYS A 89 -4.15 16.41 6.45
CA LYS A 89 -4.85 17.71 6.38
C LYS A 89 -6.22 17.68 7.07
N GLN A 90 -6.94 16.56 6.98
CA GLN A 90 -8.24 16.34 7.63
C GLN A 90 -8.11 16.03 9.13
N ARG A 91 -6.89 15.80 9.64
CA ARG A 91 -6.61 15.36 11.01
C ARG A 91 -7.30 14.04 11.36
N ASP A 92 -7.46 13.13 10.39
CA ASP A 92 -7.94 11.77 10.64
C ASP A 92 -6.73 10.82 10.79
N PHE A 93 -6.27 10.69 12.03
CA PHE A 93 -5.05 9.94 12.33
C PHE A 93 -5.22 8.43 12.15
N PHE A 94 -6.44 7.90 12.33
CA PHE A 94 -6.68 6.48 12.09
C PHE A 94 -6.71 6.18 10.60
N ALA A 95 -7.31 7.05 9.78
CA ALA A 95 -7.27 6.90 8.33
C ALA A 95 -5.84 6.95 7.76
N ILE A 96 -4.93 7.74 8.35
CA ILE A 96 -3.50 7.70 8.01
C ILE A 96 -2.91 6.30 8.25
N ALA A 97 -3.18 5.69 9.41
CA ALA A 97 -2.70 4.35 9.72
C ALA A 97 -3.22 3.31 8.69
N ILE A 98 -4.49 3.40 8.32
CA ILE A 98 -5.10 2.53 7.30
C ILE A 98 -4.52 2.78 5.90
N ALA A 99 -4.21 4.03 5.54
CA ALA A 99 -3.60 4.35 4.26
C ALA A 99 -2.18 3.74 4.13
N PHE A 100 -1.43 3.62 5.22
CA PHE A 100 -0.19 2.82 5.22
C PHE A 100 -0.44 1.33 4.98
N GLY A 101 -1.52 0.78 5.54
CA GLY A 101 -1.95 -0.59 5.26
C GLY A 101 -2.29 -0.79 3.77
N TRP A 102 -2.99 0.17 3.16
CA TRP A 102 -3.30 0.14 1.73
C TRP A 102 -2.05 0.30 0.85
N LEU A 103 -1.10 1.18 1.23
CA LEU A 103 0.19 1.27 0.57
C LEU A 103 0.95 -0.08 0.64
N ALA A 104 0.89 -0.77 1.78
CA ALA A 104 1.52 -2.07 1.94
C ALA A 104 0.97 -3.11 0.95
N THR A 105 -0.36 -3.17 0.73
CA THR A 105 -0.94 -4.13 -0.23
C THR A 105 -0.47 -3.86 -1.66
N ASN A 106 -0.30 -2.59 -2.04
CA ASN A 106 0.29 -2.19 -3.32
C ASN A 106 1.76 -2.62 -3.43
N LEU A 107 2.56 -2.35 -2.40
CA LEU A 107 3.99 -2.70 -2.40
C LEU A 107 4.22 -4.22 -2.42
N PHE A 108 3.39 -5.01 -1.73
CA PHE A 108 3.46 -6.47 -1.82
C PHE A 108 3.17 -6.96 -3.25
N TYR A 109 2.15 -6.39 -3.91
CA TYR A 109 1.84 -6.72 -5.29
C TYR A 109 3.00 -6.33 -6.23
N VAL A 110 3.53 -5.11 -6.11
CA VAL A 110 4.70 -4.64 -6.88
C VAL A 110 5.89 -5.58 -6.65
N ALA A 111 6.20 -5.95 -5.40
CA ALA A 111 7.31 -6.85 -5.11
C ALA A 111 7.15 -8.20 -5.81
N THR A 112 5.93 -8.76 -5.81
CA THR A 112 5.64 -10.03 -6.50
C THR A 112 5.73 -9.89 -8.01
N TYR A 113 5.28 -8.76 -8.56
CA TYR A 113 5.37 -8.49 -9.99
C TYR A 113 6.82 -8.30 -10.45
N ILE A 114 7.64 -7.60 -9.66
CA ILE A 114 9.09 -7.48 -9.89
C ILE A 114 9.73 -8.87 -9.85
N ALA A 115 9.45 -9.69 -8.83
CA ALA A 115 10.04 -11.03 -8.71
C ALA A 115 9.68 -11.97 -9.87
N ASP A 116 8.57 -11.70 -10.55
CA ASP A 116 8.12 -12.43 -11.72
C ASP A 116 8.71 -11.89 -13.03
N ALA A 117 9.52 -10.82 -13.02
CA ALA A 117 9.98 -10.14 -14.22
C ALA A 117 10.67 -11.06 -15.24
N ARG A 118 11.48 -12.04 -14.81
CA ARG A 118 12.08 -13.03 -15.72
C ARG A 118 11.16 -14.19 -16.07
N ALA A 119 10.35 -14.65 -15.12
CA ALA A 119 9.50 -15.82 -15.29
C ALA A 119 8.26 -15.53 -16.13
N MET A 120 7.73 -14.30 -16.04
CA MET A 120 6.55 -13.81 -16.75
C MET A 120 5.36 -14.79 -16.59
N ALA A 121 5.21 -15.35 -15.40
CA ALA A 121 4.22 -16.39 -15.12
C ALA A 121 2.91 -15.82 -14.55
N LEU A 122 2.91 -14.56 -14.10
CA LEU A 122 1.69 -13.90 -13.65
C LEU A 122 0.75 -13.66 -14.84
N PRO A 123 -0.54 -14.01 -14.72
CA PRO A 123 -1.51 -13.73 -15.77
C PRO A 123 -1.71 -12.22 -15.89
N LEU A 124 -1.49 -11.70 -17.09
CA LEU A 124 -1.77 -10.29 -17.37
C LEU A 124 -3.27 -10.08 -17.52
N VAL A 125 -3.77 -9.00 -16.94
CA VAL A 125 -5.17 -8.61 -17.03
C VAL A 125 -5.19 -7.18 -17.49
N SER A 126 -5.63 -6.95 -18.73
CA SER A 126 -5.95 -5.60 -19.22
C SER A 126 -7.47 -5.43 -19.22
N PRO A 127 -8.06 -4.74 -18.22
CA PRO A 127 -9.49 -4.45 -18.19
C PRO A 127 -9.94 -3.57 -19.35
N PHE A 128 -9.00 -2.96 -20.09
CA PHE A 128 -9.26 -2.05 -21.21
C PHE A 128 -8.83 -2.62 -22.58
N GLY A 129 -8.42 -3.90 -22.64
CA GLY A 129 -8.16 -4.60 -23.90
C GLY A 129 -6.90 -4.16 -24.66
N ALA A 130 -5.93 -3.54 -23.98
CA ALA A 130 -4.64 -3.19 -24.57
C ALA A 130 -3.73 -4.43 -24.67
N GLU A 131 -2.72 -4.40 -25.55
CA GLU A 131 -1.65 -5.41 -25.55
C GLU A 131 -0.97 -5.43 -24.18
N CYS A 132 -1.00 -6.59 -23.54
CA CYS A 132 -0.43 -6.76 -22.21
C CYS A 132 1.09 -6.95 -22.32
N VAL A 133 1.86 -6.00 -21.79
CA VAL A 133 3.31 -6.11 -21.60
C VAL A 133 3.57 -6.53 -20.16
N HIS A 134 4.58 -7.39 -19.93
CA HIS A 134 5.10 -7.61 -18.58
C HIS A 134 5.96 -6.41 -18.16
N ASP A 135 5.35 -5.42 -17.52
CA ASP A 135 5.96 -4.13 -17.17
C ASP A 135 7.36 -4.28 -16.59
N TRP A 136 7.52 -5.10 -15.55
CA TRP A 136 8.80 -5.21 -14.86
C TRP A 136 9.83 -6.00 -15.66
N ASN A 137 9.42 -6.88 -16.58
CA ASN A 137 10.34 -7.45 -17.56
C ASN A 137 10.88 -6.33 -18.47
N TYR A 138 9.98 -5.52 -19.03
CA TYR A 138 10.34 -4.40 -19.90
C TYR A 138 11.23 -3.38 -19.17
N LEU A 139 10.80 -2.89 -17.99
CA LEU A 139 11.50 -1.85 -17.25
C LEU A 139 12.92 -2.29 -16.86
N LEU A 140 13.05 -3.47 -16.24
CA LEU A 140 14.36 -3.97 -15.82
C LEU A 140 15.24 -4.35 -17.02
N GLY A 141 14.63 -4.88 -18.10
CA GLY A 141 15.30 -5.19 -19.35
C GLY A 141 15.88 -3.94 -20.02
N ARG A 142 15.10 -2.87 -20.13
CA ARG A 142 15.53 -1.58 -20.69
C ARG A 142 16.62 -0.91 -19.86
N MET A 143 16.62 -1.13 -18.54
CA MET A 143 17.68 -0.65 -17.64
C MET A 143 18.92 -1.57 -17.62
N GLY A 144 18.87 -2.75 -18.25
CA GLY A 144 19.98 -3.70 -18.25
C GLY A 144 20.20 -4.41 -16.92
N ILE A 145 19.21 -4.43 -16.03
CA ILE A 145 19.28 -4.98 -14.66
C ILE A 145 18.25 -6.08 -14.41
N LEU A 146 17.79 -6.77 -15.45
CA LEU A 146 16.76 -7.81 -15.36
C LEU A 146 17.10 -8.94 -14.37
N GLU A 147 18.37 -9.27 -14.22
CA GLU A 147 18.86 -10.28 -13.27
C GLU A 147 18.74 -9.87 -11.77
N TRP A 148 18.53 -8.57 -11.50
CA TRP A 148 18.37 -8.03 -10.16
C TRP A 148 16.93 -8.05 -9.65
N ASP A 149 16.00 -8.60 -10.44
CA ASP A 149 14.57 -8.71 -10.11
C ASP A 149 14.30 -9.21 -8.68
N GLY A 150 14.93 -10.31 -8.27
CA GLY A 150 14.75 -10.88 -6.93
C GLY A 150 15.24 -9.96 -5.81
N THR A 151 16.38 -9.28 -6.02
CA THR A 151 16.95 -8.34 -5.04
C THR A 151 16.07 -7.10 -4.90
N ILE A 152 15.61 -6.53 -6.01
CA ILE A 152 14.72 -5.37 -6.01
C ILE A 152 13.38 -5.75 -5.35
N ALA A 153 12.81 -6.89 -5.72
CA ALA A 153 11.58 -7.41 -5.13
C ALA A 153 11.71 -7.60 -3.61
N PHE A 154 12.85 -8.09 -3.13
CA PHE A 154 13.13 -8.23 -1.71
C PHE A 154 13.08 -6.87 -0.99
N PHE A 155 13.75 -5.84 -1.51
CA PHE A 155 13.74 -4.51 -0.90
C PHE A 155 12.33 -3.89 -0.89
N VAL A 156 11.59 -4.00 -2.00
CA VAL A 156 10.20 -3.52 -2.06
C VAL A 156 9.32 -4.25 -1.04
N ARG A 157 9.53 -5.57 -0.86
CA ARG A 157 8.83 -6.37 0.15
C ARG A 157 9.17 -5.96 1.58
N VAL A 158 10.42 -5.62 1.87
CA VAL A 158 10.82 -5.07 3.18
C VAL A 158 10.10 -3.75 3.46
N ILE A 159 10.00 -2.85 2.48
CA ILE A 159 9.24 -1.60 2.61
C ILE A 159 7.75 -1.90 2.85
N ALA A 160 7.17 -2.87 2.13
CA ALA A 160 5.79 -3.30 2.34
C ALA A 160 5.53 -3.76 3.78
N VAL A 161 6.42 -4.59 4.33
CA VAL A 161 6.37 -5.03 5.74
C VAL A 161 6.51 -3.85 6.69
N GLY A 162 7.39 -2.90 6.40
CA GLY A 162 7.50 -1.64 7.14
C GLY A 162 6.19 -0.86 7.16
N CYS A 163 5.49 -0.76 6.04
CA CYS A 163 4.18 -0.11 5.97
C CYS A 163 3.11 -0.85 6.79
N VAL A 164 3.10 -2.19 6.80
CA VAL A 164 2.24 -2.97 7.73
C VAL A 164 2.57 -2.65 9.17
N ALA A 165 3.86 -2.63 9.53
CA ALA A 165 4.28 -2.32 10.90
C ALA A 165 3.84 -0.92 11.33
N VAL A 166 3.96 0.09 10.46
CA VAL A 166 3.47 1.45 10.72
C VAL A 166 1.94 1.46 10.89
N CYS A 167 1.20 0.78 10.01
CA CYS A 167 -0.26 0.64 10.11
C CYS A 167 -0.67 0.07 11.48
N LEU A 168 -0.11 -1.08 11.87
CA LEU A 168 -0.46 -1.77 13.10
C LEU A 168 0.00 -1.03 14.36
N ALA A 169 1.22 -0.49 14.37
CA ALA A 169 1.75 0.22 15.53
C ALA A 169 1.00 1.53 15.79
N SER A 170 0.77 2.34 14.75
CA SER A 170 0.05 3.61 14.89
C SER A 170 -1.44 3.40 15.16
N GLY A 171 -2.09 2.46 14.45
CA GLY A 171 -3.49 2.12 14.68
C GLY A 171 -3.72 1.54 16.08
N GLY A 172 -2.85 0.63 16.53
CA GLY A 172 -2.93 0.03 17.87
C GLY A 172 -2.70 1.05 18.99
N TRP A 173 -1.77 1.99 18.77
CA TRP A 173 -1.57 3.10 19.70
C TRP A 173 -2.80 4.00 19.78
N LEU A 174 -3.44 4.33 18.66
CA LEU A 174 -4.68 5.13 18.64
C LEU A 174 -5.83 4.41 19.36
N LEU A 175 -6.03 3.12 19.10
CA LEU A 175 -7.05 2.30 19.77
C LEU A 175 -6.86 2.28 21.29
N LYS A 176 -5.61 2.13 21.75
CA LYS A 176 -5.29 2.20 23.18
C LYS A 176 -5.68 3.54 23.80
N ASN A 177 -5.47 4.66 23.10
CA ASN A 177 -5.86 5.98 23.62
C ASN A 177 -7.39 6.17 23.59
N MET A 178 -8.10 5.61 22.61
CA MET A 178 -9.57 5.65 22.57
C MET A 178 -10.18 4.90 23.77
N LEU A 179 -9.73 3.66 24.01
CA LEU A 179 -10.18 2.86 25.15
C LEU A 179 -9.91 3.54 26.49
N TYR A 180 -8.72 4.13 26.64
CA TYR A 180 -8.38 4.90 27.86
C TYR A 180 -9.36 6.04 28.14
N TYR A 181 -9.87 6.72 27.11
CA TYR A 181 -10.83 7.81 27.29
C TYR A 181 -12.24 7.29 27.54
N GLU A 182 -12.63 6.15 26.98
CA GLU A 182 -13.90 5.48 27.25
C GLU A 182 -13.96 5.03 28.73
N ASP A 183 -12.92 4.37 29.22
CA ASP A 183 -12.80 3.93 30.63
C ASP A 183 -12.77 5.12 31.62
N ALA A 184 -12.36 6.32 31.18
CA ALA A 184 -12.29 7.51 32.01
C ALA A 184 -13.61 8.30 32.06
N GLU A 185 -14.58 7.98 31.19
CA GLU A 185 -15.91 8.59 31.16
C GLU A 185 -16.98 7.74 31.88
N GLU A 186 -16.69 6.47 32.18
CA GLU A 186 -17.50 5.56 33.00
C GLU A 186 -17.27 5.72 34.51
#